data_AF-A0A7X2MUA1-F1
#
_entry.id   AF-A0A7X2MUA1-F1
#
_cell.length_a   1.000
_cell.length_b   1.000
_cell.length_c   1.000
_cell.angle_alpha   90.00
_cell.angle_beta   90.00
_cell.angle_gamma   90.00
#
_symmetry.space_group_name_H-M   'P 1'
#
loop_
_entity.id
_entity.type
_entity.pdbx_description
1 polymer ?
#
loop_
_entity_poly.entity_id
_entity_poly.type
_entity_poly.pdbx_seq_one_letter_code
_entity_poly.pdbx_strand_id
1 'polypeptide(L)' 'SYEIYKSTTSNRWGSAGTERWSSTTSTAVSTDGLTRGFNYTARILTTQNTPPAGNYSDSVVVDLSF' A
#
# COMPACT_ATOMS: atom_id res chain seq x y z
N SER A 1 -6.39 13.62 -2.79
CA SER A 1 -5.84 12.32 -3.23
C SER A 1 -4.73 11.88 -2.30
N TYR A 2 -4.53 10.57 -2.22
CA TYR A 2 -3.47 9.92 -1.48
C TYR A 2 -3.00 8.70 -2.26
N GLU A 3 -1.84 8.16 -1.89
CA GLU A 3 -1.38 6.88 -2.42
C GLU A 3 -0.73 5.99 -1.36
N ILE A 4 -0.71 4.69 -1.65
CA ILE A 4 -0.09 3.66 -0.82
C ILE A 4 1.16 3.13 -1.52
N TYR A 5 2.28 3.12 -0.79
CA TYR A 5 3.58 2.68 -1.28
C TYR A 5 4.06 1.43 -0.53
N LYS A 6 4.82 0.59 -1.24
CA LYS A 6 5.45 -0.61 -0.71
C LYS A 6 6.57 -0.22 0.26
N SER A 7 6.46 -0.61 1.53
CA SER A 7 7.41 -0.28 2.60
C SER A 7 7.65 1.23 2.67
N THR A 8 8.89 1.66 2.86
CA THR A 8 9.31 3.07 2.87
C THR A 8 9.70 3.61 1.49
N THR A 9 9.47 2.84 0.42
CA THR A 9 9.92 3.18 -0.94
C THR A 9 9.00 4.19 -1.64
N SER A 10 9.25 4.41 -2.94
CA SER A 10 8.38 5.16 -3.85
C SER A 10 7.62 4.25 -4.82
N ASN A 11 7.68 2.91 -4.64
CA ASN A 11 6.96 1.96 -5.48
C ASN A 11 5.50 1.86 -5.03
N ARG A 12 4.55 2.18 -5.92
CA ARG A 12 3.13 2.17 -5.63
C ARG A 12 2.63 0.75 -5.39
N TRP A 13 1.76 0.57 -4.38
CA TRP A 13 0.99 -0.66 -4.21
C TRP A 13 -0.39 -0.48 -4.81
N GLY A 14 -0.59 -1.10 -5.97
CA GLY A 14 -1.81 -1.01 -6.77
C GLY A 14 -2.41 -2.38 -7.07
N SER A 15 -3.58 -2.38 -7.71
CA SER A 15 -4.36 -3.58 -8.01
C SER A 15 -3.92 -4.34 -9.26
N ALA A 16 -3.04 -3.77 -10.10
CA ALA A 16 -2.70 -4.34 -11.40
C ALA A 16 -1.20 -4.34 -11.70
N GLY A 17 -0.78 -5.25 -12.58
CA GLY A 17 0.58 -5.31 -13.11
C GLY A 17 1.67 -5.38 -12.04
N THR A 18 2.73 -4.61 -12.24
CA THR A 18 3.92 -4.54 -11.36
C THR A 18 3.66 -3.80 -10.05
N GLU A 19 2.53 -3.10 -9.94
CA GLU A 19 2.11 -2.43 -8.71
C GLU A 19 1.56 -3.42 -7.67
N ARG A 20 1.13 -4.62 -8.09
CA ARG A 20 0.80 -5.70 -7.16
C ARG A 20 2.03 -6.12 -6.35
N TRP A 21 1.82 -6.62 -5.14
CA TRP A 21 2.92 -7.02 -4.27
C TRP A 21 3.03 -8.54 -4.19
N SER A 22 4.08 -9.08 -4.80
CA SER A 22 4.40 -10.51 -4.71
C SER A 22 4.77 -10.91 -3.28
N SER A 23 4.29 -12.08 -2.86
CA SER A 23 4.72 -12.74 -1.63
C SER A 23 6.24 -12.99 -1.58
N THR A 24 6.92 -13.16 -2.72
CA THR A 24 8.38 -13.35 -2.77
C THR A 24 9.17 -12.12 -2.32
N THR A 25 8.56 -10.94 -2.32
CA THR A 25 9.16 -9.67 -1.91
C THR A 25 8.46 -9.05 -0.70
N SER A 26 7.80 -9.87 0.11
CA SER A 26 7.20 -9.46 1.39
C SER A 26 8.22 -8.78 2.31
N THR A 27 7.78 -7.85 3.16
CA THR A 27 8.69 -7.11 4.06
C THR A 27 9.18 -7.93 5.24
N ALA A 28 8.45 -8.97 5.63
CA ALA A 28 8.83 -9.88 6.70
C ALA A 28 8.29 -11.28 6.41
N VAL A 29 8.99 -12.28 6.94
CA VAL A 29 8.57 -13.69 6.95
C VAL A 29 8.71 -14.20 8.37
N SER A 30 7.69 -14.86 8.91
CA SER A 30 7.76 -15.48 10.24
C SER A 30 8.76 -16.63 10.27
N THR A 31 9.21 -17.01 11.47
CA THR A 31 10.18 -18.11 11.67
C THR A 31 9.72 -19.44 11.08
N ASP A 32 8.41 -19.72 11.13
CA ASP A 32 7.81 -20.93 10.56
C ASP A 32 7.61 -20.86 9.02
N GLY A 33 7.90 -19.71 8.40
CA GLY A 33 7.77 -19.51 6.96
C GLY A 33 6.34 -19.32 6.44
N LEU A 34 5.32 -19.34 7.32
CA LEU A 34 3.92 -19.35 6.91
C LEU A 34 3.30 -17.96 6.81
N THR A 35 3.77 -17.00 7.60
CA THR A 35 3.24 -15.64 7.62
C THR A 35 4.12 -14.70 6.83
N ARG A 36 3.50 -13.86 6.00
CA ARG A 36 4.17 -12.80 5.25
C ARG A 36 3.63 -11.44 5.66
N GLY A 37 4.52 -10.54 6.05
CA GLY A 37 4.20 -9.15 6.37
C GLY A 37 4.35 -8.23 5.16
N PHE A 38 3.51 -7.21 5.08
CA PHE A 38 3.53 -6.20 4.01
C PHE A 38 3.40 -4.80 4.62
N ASN A 39 4.52 -4.26 5.09
CA ASN A 39 4.54 -2.91 5.65
C ASN A 39 4.32 -1.89 4.52
N TYR A 40 3.44 -0.91 4.71
CA TYR A 40 3.14 0.09 3.68
C TYR A 40 3.25 1.51 4.24
N THR A 41 3.47 2.48 3.34
CA THR A 41 3.40 3.91 3.66
C THR A 41 2.27 4.55 2.87
N ALA A 42 1.26 5.08 3.56
CA ALA A 42 0.25 5.94 2.93
C ALA A 42 0.73 7.40 2.95
N ARG A 43 0.60 8.12 1.83
CA ARG A 43 1.01 9.53 1.72
C ARG A 43 -0.09 10.36 1.06
N ILE A 44 -0.35 11.54 1.60
CA ILE A 44 -1.15 12.56 0.93
C ILE A 44 -0.30 13.20 -0.17
N LEU A 45 -0.83 13.28 -1.39
CA LEU A 45 -0.11 13.90 -2.51
C LEU A 45 -0.11 15.43 -2.37
N THR A 46 1.04 16.07 -2.53
CA THR A 46 1.19 17.52 -2.31
C THR A 46 0.74 18.38 -3.49
N THR A 47 0.53 17.79 -4.67
CA THR A 47 0.17 18.48 -5.92
C THR A 47 -1.35 18.62 -6.12
N GLN A 48 -2.14 18.39 -5.06
CA GLN A 48 -3.60 18.54 -5.11
C GLN A 48 -4.04 19.93 -4.63
N ASN A 49 -5.20 20.38 -5.11
CA ASN A 49 -5.85 21.57 -4.56
C ASN A 49 -6.20 21.34 -3.07
N THR A 50 -6.07 22.39 -2.26
CA THR A 50 -6.43 22.33 -0.83
C THR A 50 -7.91 21.97 -0.69
N PRO A 51 -8.23 20.83 -0.05
CA PRO A 51 -9.62 20.46 0.15
C PRO A 51 -10.28 21.34 1.23
N PRO A 52 -11.61 21.51 1.21
CA PRO A 52 -12.33 22.19 2.28
C PRO A 52 -12.04 21.60 3.66
N ALA A 53 -12.30 22.36 4.73
CA ALA A 53 -12.18 21.83 6.08
C ALA A 53 -13.22 20.71 6.31
N GLY A 54 -12.78 19.59 6.88
CA GLY A 54 -13.65 18.45 7.15
C GLY A 54 -12.86 17.18 7.48
N ASN A 55 -13.59 16.13 7.85
CA ASN A 55 -13.04 14.79 8.03
C ASN A 55 -13.14 14.02 6.72
N TYR A 56 -12.05 13.36 6.31
CA TYR A 56 -11.98 12.56 5.10
C TYR A 56 -11.68 11.11 5.47
N SER A 57 -12.50 10.18 4.97
CA SER A 57 -12.30 8.73 5.13
C SER A 57 -12.37 8.04 3.78
N ASP A 58 -11.66 6.92 3.66
CA ASP A 58 -11.71 6.05 2.48
C ASP A 58 -11.59 4.58 2.92
N SER A 59 -12.10 3.66 2.09
CA SER A 59 -12.01 2.22 2.29
C SER A 59 -11.34 1.57 1.09
N VAL A 60 -10.24 0.87 1.34
CA VAL A 60 -9.44 0.20 0.31
C VAL A 60 -9.70 -1.30 0.35
N VAL A 61 -9.93 -1.90 -0.81
CA VAL A 61 -10.00 -3.36 -0.95
C VAL A 61 -8.58 -3.91 -1.12
N VAL A 62 -8.22 -4.87 -0.28
CA VAL A 62 -6.99 -5.66 -0.43
C VAL A 62 -7.37 -7.00 -1.02
N ASP A 63 -7.02 -7.21 -2.28
CA ASP A 63 -7.29 -8.46 -2.98
C ASP A 63 -6.06 -9.38 -2.97
N LEU A 64 -6.30 -10.68 -2.93
CA LEU A 64 -5.28 -11.72 -2.87
C LEU A 64 -5.52 -12.75 -3.98
N SER A 65 -4.44 -13.14 -4.65
CA SER A 65 -4.43 -14.16 -5.70
C SER A 65 -3.33 -15.16 -5.41
N PHE A 66 -3.57 -16.42 -5.79
CA PHE A 66 -2.63 -17.53 -5.72
C PHE A 66 -2.01 -17.80 -7.08
#